data_AF-A0A5B7JV09-F1
#
_entry.id   AF-A0A5B7JV09-F1
#
_cell.length_a   1.000
_cell.length_b   1.000
_cell.length_c   1.000
_cell.angle_alpha   90.00
_cell.angle_beta   90.00
_cell.angle_gamma   90.00
#
_symmetry.space_group_name_H-M   'P 1'
#
loop_
_entity.id
_entity.type
_entity.pdbx_description
1 polymer ?
#
loop_
_entity_poly.entity_id
_entity_poly.type
_entity_poly.pdbx_seq_one_letter_code
_entity_poly.pdbx_strand_id
1 'polypeptide(L)'
;MLVETPDSRGEDTEKWLLQISFQLMAENALYICNREQTEEQIESHNEQVDEIVEYQQTLEEVKNKGRKQIDRYIGTVPAIQDKIEHQLHNIQESYDSLLSTATHIQKRLNESLAKFEEYEATLESIEKNLEEWEPIIAEENDTTIQTMEEAKYHLECTRVKSLFTRFQPHIFASLSLCLGKAELRTFHFPAAIKPIKIFFLKKCYEIFFSIHI
;
A
#
# COMPACT_ATOMS: atom_id res chain seq x y z
N MET A 1 -16.04 53.20 17.10
CA MET A 1 -16.24 52.32 15.94
C MET A 1 -15.35 51.11 16.19
N LEU A 2 -15.86 50.09 16.87
CA LEU A 2 -15.11 48.87 17.15
C LEU A 2 -15.41 47.91 16.00
N VAL A 3 -14.45 47.78 15.08
CA VAL A 3 -14.36 46.63 14.19
C VAL A 3 -14.14 45.44 15.13
N GLU A 4 -15.14 44.58 15.29
CA GLU A 4 -14.96 43.33 16.02
C GLU A 4 -13.75 42.61 15.41
N THR A 5 -12.86 42.16 16.30
CA THR A 5 -11.67 41.36 16.00
C THR A 5 -12.01 40.19 15.07
N PRO A 6 -11.04 39.67 14.29
CA PRO A 6 -11.28 38.47 13.47
C PRO A 6 -11.98 37.40 14.31
N ASP A 7 -13.09 36.84 13.80
CA ASP A 7 -13.87 35.82 14.51
C ASP A 7 -12.94 34.65 14.81
N SER A 8 -12.65 34.43 16.10
CA SER A 8 -11.76 33.37 16.60
C SER A 8 -11.96 32.02 15.91
N ARG A 9 -13.20 31.65 15.57
CA ARG A 9 -13.52 30.37 14.95
C ARG A 9 -13.09 30.24 13.49
N GLY A 10 -12.99 31.36 12.76
CA GLY A 10 -12.45 31.37 11.40
C GLY A 10 -10.95 31.13 11.38
N GLU A 11 -10.23 31.83 12.26
CA GLU A 11 -8.78 31.65 12.43
C GLU A 11 -8.44 30.25 12.97
N ASP A 12 -9.25 29.71 13.89
CA ASP A 12 -9.11 28.34 14.38
C ASP A 12 -9.32 27.30 13.28
N THR A 13 -10.23 27.58 12.33
CA THR A 13 -10.45 26.71 11.17
C THR A 13 -9.27 26.74 10.20
N GLU A 14 -8.70 27.91 9.91
CA GLU A 14 -7.50 28.02 9.08
C GLU A 14 -6.30 27.29 9.71
N LYS A 15 -6.13 27.39 11.03
CA LYS A 15 -5.10 26.66 11.78
C LYS A 15 -5.29 25.15 11.70
N TRP A 16 -6.52 24.68 11.92
CA TRP A 16 -6.84 23.26 11.83
C TRP A 16 -6.59 22.72 10.41
N LEU A 17 -7.05 23.42 9.37
CA LEU A 17 -6.81 23.05 7.98
C LEU A 17 -5.31 22.91 7.67
N LEU A 18 -4.51 23.88 8.14
CA LEU A 18 -3.06 23.84 7.96
C LEU A 18 -2.42 22.66 8.70
N GLN A 19 -2.84 22.39 9.94
CA GLN A 19 -2.33 21.26 10.72
C GLN A 19 -2.60 19.93 10.03
N ILE A 20 -3.84 19.68 9.60
CA ILE A 20 -4.21 18.45 8.89
C ILE A 20 -3.43 18.33 7.57
N SER A 21 -3.24 19.43 6.84
CA SER A 21 -2.46 19.41 5.60
C SER A 21 -1.04 18.90 5.80
N PHE A 22 -0.39 19.28 6.91
CA PHE A 22 0.95 18.81 7.24
C PHE A 22 0.98 17.34 7.62
N GLN A 23 -0.03 16.87 8.37
CA GLN A 23 -0.16 15.45 8.72
C GLN A 23 -0.34 14.59 7.47
N LEU A 24 -1.30 14.94 6.60
CA LEU A 24 -1.52 14.23 5.33
C LEU A 24 -0.27 14.26 4.44
N MET A 25 0.48 15.37 4.42
CA MET A 25 1.72 15.45 3.66
C MET A 25 2.80 14.50 4.21
N ALA A 26 2.92 14.41 5.54
CA ALA A 26 3.86 13.49 6.19
C ALA A 26 3.50 12.04 5.86
N GLU A 27 2.23 11.66 6.00
CA GLU A 27 1.73 10.32 5.66
C GLU A 27 1.90 9.99 4.18
N ASN A 28 1.65 10.97 3.31
CA ASN A 28 1.82 10.80 1.87
C ASN A 28 3.28 10.48 1.51
N ALA A 29 4.24 10.96 2.30
CA ALA A 29 5.68 10.76 2.11
C ALA A 29 6.23 9.48 2.76
N LEU A 30 5.44 8.78 3.59
CA LEU A 30 5.90 7.56 4.25
C LEU A 30 6.08 6.41 3.24
N TYR A 31 7.21 5.71 3.40
CA TYR A 31 7.50 4.50 2.63
C TYR A 31 6.86 3.29 3.31
N ILE A 32 6.21 2.46 2.51
CA ILE A 32 5.55 1.23 2.96
C ILE A 32 6.49 0.06 2.68
N CYS A 33 6.85 -0.73 3.70
CA CYS A 33 7.85 -1.79 3.57
C CYS A 33 7.31 -3.21 3.76
N ASN A 34 6.15 -3.40 4.40
CA ASN A 34 5.52 -4.70 4.59
C ASN A 34 4.01 -4.56 4.87
N ARG A 35 3.33 -5.71 4.94
CA ARG A 35 1.89 -5.82 5.16
C ARG A 35 1.44 -5.24 6.50
N GLU A 36 2.04 -5.68 7.60
CA GLU A 36 1.70 -5.25 8.98
C GLU A 36 1.75 -3.72 9.11
N GLN A 37 2.83 -3.09 8.63
CA GLN A 37 2.96 -1.63 8.61
C GLN A 37 1.90 -0.95 7.74
N THR A 38 1.47 -1.60 6.66
CA THR A 38 0.40 -1.06 5.80
C THR A 38 -0.94 -1.08 6.53
N GLU A 39 -1.24 -2.16 7.25
CA GLU A 39 -2.45 -2.33 8.03
C GLU A 39 -2.53 -1.32 9.19
N GLU A 40 -1.44 -1.14 9.95
CA GLU A 40 -1.33 -0.11 10.99
C GLU A 40 -1.52 1.30 10.42
N GLN A 41 -0.91 1.59 9.27
CA GLN A 41 -1.05 2.90 8.63
C GLN A 41 -2.47 3.13 8.10
N ILE A 42 -3.16 2.08 7.63
CA ILE A 42 -4.57 2.16 7.24
C ILE A 42 -5.44 2.49 8.45
N GLU A 43 -5.22 1.83 9.58
CA GLU A 43 -5.98 2.08 10.82
C GLU A 43 -5.82 3.54 11.27
N SER A 44 -4.59 4.01 11.40
CA SER A 44 -4.31 5.41 11.77
C SER A 44 -4.87 6.42 10.75
N HIS A 45 -4.80 6.12 9.45
CA HIS A 45 -5.31 7.02 8.42
C HIS A 45 -6.84 7.08 8.42
N ASN A 46 -7.53 5.97 8.72
CA ASN A 46 -8.99 5.96 8.84
C ASN A 46 -9.46 6.87 9.98
N GLU A 47 -8.78 6.85 11.14
CA GLU A 47 -9.10 7.77 12.25
C GLU A 47 -8.96 9.24 11.83
N GLN A 48 -7.92 9.56 11.06
CA GLN A 48 -7.72 10.91 10.55
C GLN A 48 -8.79 11.29 9.50
N VAL A 49 -9.19 10.37 8.64
CA VAL A 49 -10.28 10.57 7.68
C VAL A 49 -11.59 10.87 8.41
N ASP A 50 -11.89 10.13 9.49
CA ASP A 50 -13.07 10.35 10.30
C ASP A 50 -13.04 11.74 10.95
N GLU A 51 -11.90 12.17 11.51
CA GLU A 51 -11.73 13.54 12.04
C GLU A 51 -12.03 14.60 10.97
N ILE A 52 -11.49 14.41 9.75
CA ILE A 52 -11.71 15.34 8.64
C ILE A 52 -13.20 15.43 8.29
N VAL A 53 -13.88 14.29 8.18
CA VAL A 53 -15.31 14.22 7.83
C VAL A 53 -16.17 14.85 8.92
N GLU A 54 -15.87 14.60 10.20
CA GLU A 54 -16.59 15.20 11.32
C GLU A 54 -16.44 16.73 11.35
N TYR A 55 -15.27 17.26 10.95
CA TYR A 55 -15.01 18.70 10.92
C TYR A 55 -15.92 19.47 9.95
N GLN A 56 -16.57 18.79 9.00
CA GLN A 56 -17.60 19.40 8.14
C GLN A 56 -18.66 20.17 8.95
N GLN A 57 -19.06 19.67 10.13
CA GLN A 57 -20.04 20.36 10.96
C GLN A 57 -19.53 21.71 11.45
N THR A 58 -18.27 21.76 11.91
CA THR A 58 -17.62 23.01 12.32
C THR A 58 -17.53 24.00 11.16
N LEU A 59 -17.23 23.52 9.96
CA LEU A 59 -17.18 24.34 8.76
C LEU A 59 -18.55 24.95 8.41
N GLU A 60 -19.64 24.18 8.54
CA GLU A 60 -21.00 24.71 8.36
C GLU A 60 -21.37 25.77 9.40
N GLU A 61 -20.91 25.63 10.64
CA GLU A 61 -21.10 26.66 11.66
C GLU A 61 -20.37 27.97 11.31
N VAL A 62 -19.14 27.88 10.81
CA VAL A 62 -18.36 29.06 10.35
C VAL A 62 -19.06 29.74 9.17
N LYS A 63 -19.54 28.97 8.18
CA LYS A 63 -20.33 29.51 7.06
C LYS A 63 -21.60 30.20 7.53
N ASN A 64 -22.33 29.59 8.46
CA ASN A 64 -23.54 30.17 9.04
C ASN A 64 -23.27 31.48 9.76
N LYS A 65 -22.16 31.59 10.48
CA LYS A 65 -21.73 32.84 11.12
C LYS A 65 -21.35 33.92 10.11
N GLY A 66 -20.58 33.56 9.09
CA GLY A 66 -20.21 34.48 8.01
C GLY A 66 -21.45 35.06 7.32
N ARG A 67 -22.43 34.22 6.97
CA ARG A 67 -23.71 34.68 6.40
C ARG A 67 -24.46 35.66 7.31
N LYS A 68 -24.58 35.35 8.60
CA LYS A 68 -25.22 36.25 9.58
C LYS A 68 -24.50 37.60 9.70
N GLN A 69 -23.18 37.62 9.53
CA GLN A 69 -22.38 38.84 9.58
C GLN A 69 -22.61 39.69 8.32
N ILE A 70 -22.73 39.06 7.15
CA ILE A 70 -23.13 39.74 5.90
C ILE A 70 -24.50 40.40 6.11
N ASP A 71 -25.51 39.64 6.53
CA ASP A 71 -26.88 40.15 6.74
C ASP A 71 -26.94 41.36 7.67
N ARG A 72 -26.09 41.37 8.71
CA ARG A 72 -26.03 42.43 9.70
C ARG A 72 -25.42 43.73 9.16
N TYR A 73 -24.38 43.63 8.33
CA TYR A 73 -23.55 44.77 7.99
C TYR A 73 -23.69 45.24 6.54
N ILE A 74 -24.33 44.47 5.66
CA ILE A 74 -24.48 44.81 4.23
C ILE A 74 -25.09 46.21 4.01
N GLY A 75 -26.06 46.62 4.84
CA GLY A 75 -26.68 47.93 4.75
C GLY A 75 -25.78 49.11 5.14
N THR A 76 -24.63 48.84 5.75
CA THR A 76 -23.67 49.86 6.23
C THR A 76 -22.31 49.77 5.54
N VAL A 77 -21.85 48.56 5.22
CA VAL A 77 -20.55 48.28 4.61
C VAL A 77 -20.76 47.20 3.54
N PRO A 78 -21.15 47.57 2.30
CA PRO A 78 -21.44 46.58 1.25
C PRO A 78 -20.25 45.68 0.90
N ALA A 79 -19.03 46.22 0.96
CA ALA A 79 -17.78 45.49 0.68
C ALA A 79 -17.50 44.34 1.67
N ILE A 80 -18.24 44.24 2.78
CA ILE A 80 -18.08 43.13 3.74
C ILE A 80 -18.51 41.79 3.12
N GLN A 81 -19.46 41.82 2.19
CA GLN A 81 -19.98 40.62 1.54
C GLN A 81 -18.88 39.91 0.74
N ASP A 82 -18.30 40.59 -0.23
CA ASP A 82 -17.25 40.05 -1.09
C ASP A 82 -16.09 39.48 -0.27
N LYS A 83 -15.71 40.17 0.81
CA LYS A 83 -14.63 39.72 1.70
C LYS A 83 -14.96 38.43 2.43
N ILE A 84 -16.15 38.34 3.04
CA ILE A 84 -16.56 37.15 3.80
C ILE A 84 -16.81 35.98 2.84
N GLU A 85 -17.49 36.20 1.72
CA GLU A 85 -17.73 35.17 0.72
C GLU A 85 -16.43 34.59 0.16
N HIS A 86 -15.45 35.46 -0.15
CA HIS A 86 -14.13 35.01 -0.61
C HIS A 86 -13.39 34.20 0.46
N GLN A 87 -13.43 34.61 1.74
CA GLN A 87 -12.82 33.84 2.82
C GLN A 87 -13.48 32.48 3.00
N LEU A 88 -14.83 32.41 3.02
CA LEU A 88 -15.55 31.15 3.15
C LEU A 88 -15.29 30.22 1.97
N HIS A 89 -15.16 30.76 0.76
CA HIS A 89 -14.80 30.00 -0.42
C HIS A 89 -13.41 29.37 -0.30
N ASN A 90 -12.39 30.16 0.07
CA ASN A 90 -11.02 29.66 0.23
C ASN A 90 -10.90 28.56 1.30
N ILE A 91 -11.64 28.71 2.40
CA ILE A 91 -11.72 27.68 3.46
C ILE A 91 -12.35 26.39 2.92
N GLN A 92 -13.44 26.50 2.15
CA GLN A 92 -14.08 25.33 1.54
C GLN A 92 -13.16 24.62 0.55
N GLU A 93 -12.50 25.37 -0.33
CA GLU A 93 -11.57 24.78 -1.30
C GLU A 93 -10.39 24.07 -0.62
N SER A 94 -9.89 24.66 0.47
CA SER A 94 -8.84 24.05 1.29
C SER A 94 -9.31 22.73 1.90
N TYR A 95 -10.52 22.71 2.47
CA TYR A 95 -11.12 21.51 3.04
C TYR A 95 -11.36 20.41 1.97
N ASP A 96 -11.91 20.78 0.81
CA ASP A 96 -12.13 19.83 -0.30
C ASP A 96 -10.81 19.22 -0.79
N SER A 97 -9.73 20.02 -0.78
CA SER A 97 -8.38 19.56 -1.13
C SER A 97 -7.83 18.55 -0.12
N LEU A 98 -8.12 18.72 1.18
CA LEU A 98 -7.76 17.74 2.22
C LEU A 98 -8.49 16.42 1.99
N LEU A 99 -9.81 16.45 1.78
CA LEU A 99 -10.60 15.24 1.50
C LEU A 99 -10.09 14.49 0.25
N SER A 100 -9.77 15.23 -0.81
CA SER A 100 -9.20 14.64 -2.02
C SER A 100 -7.86 13.95 -1.75
N THR A 101 -6.99 14.61 -0.98
CA THR A 101 -5.69 14.07 -0.61
C THR A 101 -5.81 12.84 0.27
N ALA A 102 -6.67 12.87 1.30
CA ALA A 102 -6.92 11.73 2.17
C ALA A 102 -7.47 10.53 1.37
N THR A 103 -8.45 10.77 0.48
CA THR A 103 -8.98 9.72 -0.42
C THR A 103 -7.89 9.10 -1.29
N HIS A 104 -6.95 9.91 -1.78
CA HIS A 104 -5.83 9.43 -2.58
C HIS A 104 -4.87 8.54 -1.77
N ILE A 105 -4.54 8.96 -0.54
CA ILE A 105 -3.68 8.20 0.38
C ILE A 105 -4.34 6.87 0.73
N GLN A 106 -5.63 6.87 1.11
CA GLN A 106 -6.40 5.66 1.38
C GLN A 106 -6.34 4.66 0.23
N LYS A 107 -6.61 5.13 -1.00
CA LYS A 107 -6.58 4.28 -2.19
C LYS A 107 -5.20 3.65 -2.38
N ARG A 108 -4.14 4.45 -2.24
CA ARG A 108 -2.76 3.98 -2.39
C ARG A 108 -2.39 2.94 -1.32
N LEU A 109 -2.82 3.12 -0.07
CA LEU A 109 -2.60 2.17 1.01
C LEU A 109 -3.32 0.84 0.73
N ASN A 110 -4.59 0.89 0.33
CA ASN A 110 -5.36 -0.31 -0.02
C ASN A 110 -4.78 -1.06 -1.23
N GLU A 111 -4.32 -0.33 -2.26
CA GLU A 111 -3.61 -0.92 -3.39
C GLU A 111 -2.28 -1.56 -2.99
N SER A 112 -1.58 -1.01 -2.00
CA SER A 112 -0.36 -1.58 -1.45
C SER A 112 -0.65 -2.85 -0.66
N LEU A 113 -1.68 -2.85 0.17
CA LEU A 113 -2.11 -4.00 0.96
C LEU A 113 -2.47 -5.19 0.05
N ALA A 114 -3.30 -4.95 -0.96
CA ALA A 114 -3.70 -6.00 -1.92
C ALA A 114 -2.49 -6.62 -2.64
N LYS A 115 -1.45 -5.83 -2.94
CA LYS A 115 -0.20 -6.35 -3.52
C LYS A 115 0.55 -7.24 -2.53
N PHE A 116 0.64 -6.85 -1.26
CA PHE A 116 1.29 -7.69 -0.25
C PHE A 116 0.56 -9.02 -0.08
N GLU A 117 -0.77 -9.01 -0.04
CA GLU A 117 -1.58 -10.23 0.04
C GLU A 117 -1.37 -11.13 -1.19
N GLU A 118 -1.33 -10.56 -2.41
CA GLU A 118 -1.01 -11.30 -3.63
C GLU A 118 0.39 -11.93 -3.57
N TYR A 119 1.37 -11.19 -3.04
CA TYR A 119 2.74 -11.68 -2.87
C TYR A 119 2.82 -12.82 -1.85
N GLU A 120 2.18 -12.68 -0.69
CA GLU A 120 2.15 -13.72 0.34
C GLU A 120 1.47 -14.99 -0.16
N ALA A 121 0.31 -14.88 -0.82
CA ALA A 121 -0.40 -16.02 -1.39
C ALA A 121 0.43 -16.75 -2.47
N THR A 122 1.18 -16.00 -3.27
CA THR A 122 2.07 -16.59 -4.28
C THR A 122 3.24 -17.33 -3.63
N LEU A 123 3.83 -16.76 -2.57
CA LEU A 123 4.91 -17.40 -1.82
C LEU A 123 4.43 -18.70 -1.15
N GLU A 124 3.28 -18.68 -0.50
CA GLU A 124 2.67 -19.86 0.13
C GLU A 124 2.43 -20.98 -0.90
N SER A 125 1.94 -20.63 -2.08
CA SER A 125 1.78 -21.59 -3.19
C SER A 125 3.11 -22.21 -3.61
N ILE A 126 4.18 -21.41 -3.70
CA ILE A 126 5.51 -21.93 -4.04
C ILE A 126 6.04 -22.83 -2.93
N GLU A 127 5.92 -22.43 -1.66
CA GLU A 127 6.36 -23.21 -0.50
C GLU A 127 5.66 -24.57 -0.46
N LYS A 128 4.34 -24.59 -0.64
CA LYS A 128 3.57 -25.84 -0.70
C LYS A 128 4.01 -26.76 -1.84
N ASN A 129 4.26 -26.21 -3.02
CA ASN A 129 4.79 -27.00 -4.14
C ASN A 129 6.18 -27.56 -3.79
N LEU A 130 7.05 -26.77 -3.17
CA LEU A 130 8.38 -27.26 -2.77
C LEU A 130 8.29 -28.36 -1.71
N GLU A 131 7.42 -28.21 -0.70
CA GLU A 131 7.18 -29.24 0.31
C GLU A 131 6.67 -30.56 -0.27
N GLU A 132 5.86 -30.50 -1.34
CA GLU A 132 5.36 -31.68 -2.04
C GLU A 132 6.45 -32.37 -2.87
N TRP A 133 7.24 -31.60 -3.62
CA TRP A 133 8.19 -32.15 -4.60
C TRP A 133 9.58 -32.44 -4.04
N GLU A 134 10.05 -31.69 -3.03
CA GLU A 134 11.37 -31.89 -2.41
C GLU A 134 11.61 -33.32 -1.90
N PRO A 135 10.69 -33.96 -1.15
CA PRO A 135 10.89 -35.33 -0.67
C PRO A 135 10.85 -36.36 -1.82
N ILE A 136 9.99 -36.16 -2.82
CA ILE A 136 9.86 -37.06 -3.99
C ILE A 136 11.18 -37.09 -4.77
N ILE A 137 11.78 -35.93 -4.99
CA ILE A 137 13.06 -35.82 -5.70
C ILE A 137 14.21 -36.41 -4.87
N ALA A 138 14.21 -36.19 -3.55
CA ALA A 138 15.24 -36.76 -2.67
C ALA A 138 15.20 -38.29 -2.63
N GLU A 139 14.01 -38.88 -2.52
CA GLU A 139 13.81 -40.34 -2.52
C GLU A 139 14.19 -40.99 -3.87
N GLU A 140 13.88 -40.32 -4.99
CA GLU A 140 14.27 -40.77 -6.33
C GLU A 140 15.77 -40.71 -6.63
N ASN A 141 16.51 -39.82 -5.95
CA ASN A 141 17.95 -39.64 -6.19
C ASN A 141 18.79 -40.67 -5.41
N ASP A 142 18.25 -41.20 -4.31
CA ASP A 142 18.88 -42.23 -3.47
C ASP A 142 18.58 -43.66 -3.94
N THR A 143 17.68 -43.86 -4.92
CA THR A 143 17.32 -45.18 -5.43
C THR A 143 18.30 -45.66 -6.51
N THR A 144 19.06 -46.73 -6.23
CA THR A 144 19.93 -47.38 -7.23
C THR A 144 19.11 -48.32 -8.11
N ILE A 145 19.02 -48.02 -9.41
CA ILE A 145 18.23 -48.80 -10.39
C ILE A 145 18.90 -50.16 -10.64
N GLN A 146 18.20 -51.27 -10.37
CA GLN A 146 18.74 -52.62 -10.57
C GLN A 146 17.93 -53.48 -11.56
N THR A 147 16.71 -53.09 -11.93
CA THR A 147 15.84 -53.89 -12.81
C THR A 147 15.11 -53.11 -13.92
N MET A 148 14.68 -53.82 -14.97
CA MET A 148 14.05 -53.25 -16.19
C MET A 148 12.66 -52.62 -15.92
N GLU A 149 11.90 -53.15 -14.96
CA GLU A 149 10.63 -52.58 -14.52
C GLU A 149 10.83 -51.26 -13.76
N GLU A 150 11.90 -51.14 -12.95
CA GLU A 150 12.30 -49.88 -12.30
C GLU A 150 12.72 -48.82 -13.34
N ALA A 151 13.36 -49.23 -14.43
CA ALA A 151 13.73 -48.32 -15.52
C ALA A 151 12.50 -47.72 -16.24
N LYS A 152 11.40 -48.46 -16.39
CA LYS A 152 10.14 -47.93 -16.94
C LYS A 152 9.45 -46.97 -15.98
N TYR A 153 9.48 -47.27 -14.69
CA TYR A 153 8.96 -46.38 -13.65
C TYR A 153 9.74 -45.06 -13.60
N HIS A 154 11.09 -45.12 -13.65
CA HIS A 154 11.93 -43.93 -13.75
C HIS A 154 11.71 -43.11 -15.04
N LEU A 155 11.29 -43.74 -16.14
CA LEU A 155 10.96 -43.03 -17.39
C LEU A 155 9.66 -42.21 -17.24
N GLU A 156 8.66 -42.74 -16.53
CA GLU A 156 7.47 -41.98 -16.15
C GLU A 156 7.79 -40.85 -15.16
N CYS A 157 8.68 -41.07 -14.19
CA CYS A 157 9.17 -39.99 -13.31
C CYS A 157 10.01 -38.95 -14.07
N THR A 158 10.77 -39.36 -15.09
CA THR A 158 11.49 -38.43 -15.99
C THR A 158 10.51 -37.58 -16.81
N ARG A 159 9.34 -38.13 -17.17
CA ARG A 159 8.24 -37.36 -17.75
C ARG A 159 7.71 -36.31 -16.76
N VAL A 160 7.61 -36.63 -15.47
CA VAL A 160 7.29 -35.66 -14.40
C VAL A 160 8.38 -34.58 -14.26
N LYS A 161 9.68 -34.95 -14.33
CA LYS A 161 10.79 -33.97 -14.39
C LYS A 161 10.65 -33.03 -15.59
N SER A 162 10.28 -33.53 -16.76
CA SER A 162 10.03 -32.70 -17.95
C SER A 162 8.83 -31.76 -17.80
N LEU A 163 7.80 -32.18 -17.03
CA LEU A 163 6.67 -31.34 -16.66
C LEU A 163 7.13 -30.20 -15.74
N PHE A 164 7.98 -30.50 -14.75
CA PHE A 164 8.59 -29.48 -13.88
C PHE A 164 9.46 -28.48 -14.67
N THR A 165 10.30 -28.95 -15.62
CA THR A 165 11.02 -28.06 -16.55
C THR A 165 10.08 -27.19 -17.38
N ARG A 166 8.86 -27.67 -17.67
CA ARG A 166 7.82 -26.93 -18.36
C ARG A 166 7.09 -25.92 -17.47
N PHE A 167 7.03 -26.15 -16.16
CA PHE A 167 6.51 -25.21 -15.16
C PHE A 167 7.54 -24.18 -14.69
N GLN A 168 8.84 -24.47 -14.83
CA GLN A 168 9.95 -23.57 -14.52
C GLN A 168 9.83 -22.15 -15.16
N PRO A 169 9.45 -21.98 -16.44
CA PRO A 169 9.22 -20.66 -17.01
C PRO A 169 7.99 -19.94 -16.43
N HIS A 170 7.00 -20.66 -15.90
CA HIS A 170 5.87 -20.04 -15.19
C HIS A 170 6.29 -19.50 -13.82
N ILE A 171 7.10 -20.27 -13.08
CA ILE A 171 7.70 -19.81 -11.81
C ILE A 171 8.61 -18.61 -12.07
N PHE A 172 9.42 -18.66 -13.12
CA PHE A 172 10.31 -17.56 -13.51
C PHE A 172 9.54 -16.32 -14.00
N ALA A 173 8.42 -16.50 -14.72
CA ALA A 173 7.55 -15.42 -15.13
C ALA A 173 6.84 -14.77 -13.94
N SER A 174 6.38 -15.55 -12.96
CA SER A 174 5.82 -15.03 -11.71
C SER A 174 6.87 -14.26 -10.90
N LEU A 175 8.08 -14.80 -10.73
CA LEU A 175 9.21 -14.11 -10.10
C LEU A 175 9.63 -12.84 -10.84
N SER A 176 9.65 -12.86 -12.17
CA SER A 176 9.97 -11.71 -13.03
C SER A 176 8.87 -10.65 -13.00
N LEU A 177 7.60 -11.03 -12.92
CA LEU A 177 6.48 -10.11 -12.71
C LEU A 177 6.56 -9.46 -11.32
N CYS A 178 6.96 -10.22 -10.30
CA CYS A 178 7.19 -9.72 -8.94
C CYS A 178 8.40 -8.77 -8.86
N LEU A 179 9.52 -9.07 -9.55
CA LEU A 179 10.73 -8.25 -9.56
C LEU A 179 10.62 -7.03 -10.50
N GLY A 180 10.02 -7.19 -11.68
CA GLY A 180 9.80 -6.12 -12.66
C GLY A 180 8.77 -5.09 -12.22
N LYS A 181 7.79 -5.48 -11.38
CA LYS A 181 6.89 -4.51 -10.69
C LYS A 181 7.57 -3.78 -9.53
N ALA A 182 8.65 -4.33 -8.96
CA ALA A 182 9.45 -3.65 -7.93
C ALA A 182 10.38 -2.55 -8.50
N GLU A 183 10.58 -2.53 -9.83
CA GLU A 183 11.54 -1.63 -10.49
C GLU A 183 10.99 -0.26 -10.92
N LEU A 184 9.73 0.09 -10.61
CA LEU A 184 9.17 1.39 -11.01
C LEU A 184 8.94 2.44 -9.89
N ARG A 185 9.46 2.23 -8.68
CA ARG A 185 10.01 3.27 -7.76
C ARG A 185 10.26 2.67 -6.38
N THR A 186 11.54 2.49 -6.06
CA THR A 186 12.10 2.45 -4.70
C THR A 186 11.37 1.57 -3.66
N PHE A 187 11.40 0.25 -3.84
CA PHE A 187 11.20 -0.70 -2.73
C PHE A 187 12.57 -1.12 -2.17
N HIS A 188 12.92 -0.64 -0.97
CA HIS A 188 14.07 -1.17 -0.24
C HIS A 188 13.59 -2.36 0.60
N PHE A 189 14.01 -3.58 0.22
CA PHE A 189 13.69 -4.79 0.96
C PHE A 189 14.27 -4.72 2.40
N PRO A 190 13.46 -4.97 3.46
CA PRO A 190 13.95 -4.95 4.84
C PRO A 190 15.05 -6.00 5.08
N ALA A 191 15.99 -5.67 5.97
CA ALA A 191 17.09 -6.54 6.37
C ALA A 191 16.65 -7.89 7.00
N ALA A 192 15.38 -8.02 7.41
CA ALA A 192 14.81 -9.23 7.98
C ALA A 192 14.57 -10.36 6.96
N ILE A 193 14.57 -10.07 5.66
CA ILE A 193 14.41 -11.07 4.58
C ILE A 193 15.78 -11.65 4.13
N LYS A 194 16.89 -11.12 4.66
CA LYS A 194 18.25 -11.59 4.32
C LYS A 194 18.51 -13.08 4.58
N PRO A 195 18.07 -13.71 5.69
CA PRO A 195 18.36 -15.11 5.89
C PRO A 195 17.57 -15.99 4.91
N ILE A 196 16.31 -15.66 4.62
CA ILE A 196 15.47 -16.45 3.71
C ILE A 196 15.96 -16.33 2.26
N LYS A 197 16.29 -15.11 1.77
CA LYS A 197 16.82 -14.93 0.40
C LYS A 197 18.19 -15.57 0.18
N ILE A 198 19.09 -15.53 1.17
CA ILE A 198 20.40 -16.19 1.05
C ILE A 198 20.24 -17.70 1.08
N PHE A 199 19.33 -18.23 1.90
CA PHE A 199 19.04 -19.66 1.92
C PHE A 199 18.38 -20.11 0.61
N PHE A 200 17.39 -19.37 0.10
CA PHE A 200 16.69 -19.67 -1.16
C PHE A 200 17.60 -19.58 -2.39
N LEU A 201 18.40 -18.51 -2.52
CA LEU A 201 19.34 -18.37 -3.64
C LEU A 201 20.48 -19.42 -3.57
N LYS A 202 20.92 -19.78 -2.36
CA LYS A 202 21.96 -20.80 -2.18
C LYS A 202 21.43 -22.22 -2.44
N LYS A 203 20.21 -22.55 -2.01
CA LYS A 203 19.54 -23.83 -2.32
C LYS A 203 19.22 -23.94 -3.82
N CYS A 204 18.70 -22.89 -4.45
CA CYS A 204 18.49 -22.86 -5.90
C CYS A 204 19.79 -22.99 -6.69
N TYR A 205 20.89 -22.39 -6.22
CA TYR A 205 22.22 -22.52 -6.84
C TYR A 205 22.82 -23.93 -6.67
N GLU A 206 22.69 -24.55 -5.50
CA GLU A 206 23.15 -25.92 -5.23
C GLU A 206 22.35 -26.98 -6.02
N ILE A 207 21.05 -26.76 -6.21
CA ILE A 207 20.19 -27.59 -7.07
C ILE A 207 20.60 -27.39 -8.55
N PHE A 208 20.90 -26.16 -8.98
CA PHE A 208 21.31 -25.88 -10.36
C PHE A 208 22.69 -26.48 -10.70
N PHE A 209 23.63 -26.51 -9.75
CA PHE A 209 24.95 -27.11 -9.94
C PHE A 209 24.94 -28.65 -9.90
N SER A 210 24.01 -29.26 -9.15
CA SER A 210 23.89 -30.72 -9.08
C SER A 210 23.24 -31.36 -10.31
N ILE A 211 22.62 -30.57 -11.19
CA ILE A 211 21.97 -31.04 -12.43
C ILE A 211 22.91 -30.89 -13.66
N HIS A 212 24.12 -30.34 -13.49
CA HIS A 212 25.09 -30.09 -14.57
C HIS A 212 26.46 -30.79 -14.41
N ILE A 213 26.52 -31.86 -13.62
CA ILE A 213 27.61 -32.86 -13.62
C ILE A 213 26.99 -34.21 -13.98
#